data_AF-A0A0C5B8G2-F1
#
_entry.id   AF-A0A0C5B8G2-F1
#
_cell.length_a   1.000
_cell.length_b   1.000
_cell.length_c   1.000
_cell.angle_alpha   90.00
_cell.angle_beta   90.00
_cell.angle_gamma   90.00
#
_symmetry.space_group_name_H-M   'P 1'
#
loop_
_entity.id
_entity.type
_entity.pdbx_description
1 polymer ?
#
loop_
_entity_poly.entity_id
_entity_poly.type
_entity_poly.pdbx_seq_one_letter_code
_entity_poly.pdbx_strand_id
1 'polypeptide(L)'
;MNRLFFAVTAAVLLMLGLTSCSELGSLMGGETRDGKSGEIIKGGNTDALELRNGDCFNDLPDKTTDVASVPTVPCTEPHDYQVFHTATLDNADKYPGDDSASEQAYALCESAFTSFVGSTPGYDVDDLYPNADGWAMGERTVSCLLTKLSGPSTGAFTGTTV
;
A
#
# COMPACT_ATOMS: atom_id res chain seq x y z
N MET A 1 -38.29 -14.35 -40.98
CA MET A 1 -36.83 -14.34 -40.78
C MET A 1 -36.29 -12.94 -41.04
N ASN A 2 -36.04 -12.11 -40.02
CA ASN A 2 -34.93 -11.13 -39.99
C ASN A 2 -34.97 -10.19 -38.77
N ARG A 3 -36.08 -10.06 -38.04
CA ARG A 3 -36.17 -9.07 -36.94
C ARG A 3 -35.65 -9.56 -35.59
N LEU A 4 -35.64 -10.88 -35.36
CA LEU A 4 -35.06 -11.46 -34.14
C LEU A 4 -33.52 -11.53 -34.15
N PHE A 5 -32.88 -11.56 -35.33
CA PHE A 5 -31.42 -11.63 -35.42
C PHE A 5 -30.73 -10.30 -35.07
N PHE A 6 -31.33 -9.16 -35.43
CA PHE A 6 -30.77 -7.84 -35.12
C PHE A 6 -30.83 -7.47 -33.63
N ALA A 7 -31.80 -7.99 -32.87
CA ALA A 7 -31.91 -7.73 -31.45
C ALA A 7 -30.86 -8.48 -30.62
N VAL A 8 -30.47 -9.68 -31.05
CA VAL A 8 -29.45 -10.49 -30.36
C VAL A 8 -28.05 -9.90 -30.59
N THR A 9 -27.77 -9.31 -31.75
CA THR A 9 -26.47 -8.67 -32.02
C THR A 9 -26.24 -7.37 -31.25
N ALA A 10 -27.28 -6.62 -30.91
CA ALA A 10 -27.15 -5.37 -30.14
C ALA A 10 -26.95 -5.61 -28.63
N ALA A 11 -27.48 -6.71 -28.08
CA ALA A 11 -27.35 -7.02 -26.65
C ALA A 11 -25.97 -7.61 -26.27
N VAL A 12 -25.26 -8.23 -27.22
CA VAL A 12 -23.93 -8.81 -26.97
C VAL A 12 -22.82 -7.75 -27.01
N LEU A 13 -23.01 -6.65 -27.76
CA LEU A 13 -22.03 -5.56 -27.87
C LEU A 13 -22.03 -4.57 -26.70
N LEU A 14 -23.05 -4.59 -25.83
CA LEU A 14 -23.13 -3.71 -24.65
C LEU A 14 -22.52 -4.31 -23.37
N MET A 15 -22.10 -5.58 -23.37
CA MET A 15 -21.48 -6.23 -22.22
C MET A 15 -19.95 -6.20 -22.23
N LEU A 16 -19.32 -5.56 -23.23
CA LEU A 16 -17.86 -5.44 -23.31
C LEU A 16 -17.31 -4.14 -22.70
N GLY A 17 -18.14 -3.36 -22.00
CA GLY A 17 -17.76 -2.05 -21.45
C GLY A 17 -17.46 -2.00 -19.95
N LEU A 18 -17.43 -3.13 -19.25
CA LEU A 18 -17.06 -3.20 -17.82
C LEU A 18 -15.61 -3.66 -17.63
N THR A 19 -14.73 -3.43 -18.61
CA THR A 19 -13.28 -3.57 -18.40
C THR A 19 -12.81 -2.45 -17.49
N SER A 20 -12.92 -2.72 -16.18
CA SER A 20 -12.12 -2.28 -15.05
C SER A 20 -11.62 -0.83 -15.04
N CYS A 21 -12.16 -0.03 -14.11
CA CYS A 21 -11.61 1.27 -13.70
C CYS A 21 -10.13 1.23 -13.31
N SER A 22 -9.55 0.06 -13.06
CA SER A 22 -8.12 -0.16 -12.80
C SER A 22 -7.22 0.34 -13.93
N GLU A 23 -7.68 0.28 -15.19
CA GLU A 23 -6.89 0.72 -16.35
C GLU A 23 -6.79 2.26 -16.42
N LEU A 24 -7.80 2.97 -15.88
CA LEU A 24 -7.80 4.43 -15.82
C LEU A 24 -6.76 4.96 -14.82
N GLY A 25 -6.50 4.23 -13.73
CA GLY A 25 -5.47 4.57 -12.75
C GLY A 25 -4.08 4.66 -13.39
N SER A 26 -3.73 3.68 -14.25
CA SER A 26 -2.44 3.70 -14.95
C SER A 26 -2.29 4.86 -15.93
N LEU A 27 -3.39 5.34 -16.54
CA LEU A 27 -3.37 6.51 -17.42
C LEU A 27 -3.13 7.83 -16.65
N MET A 28 -3.46 7.86 -15.37
CA MET A 28 -3.24 9.01 -14.48
C MET A 28 -1.95 8.89 -13.64
N GLY A 29 -1.09 7.90 -13.93
CA GLY A 29 0.18 7.68 -13.24
C GLY A 29 0.10 6.81 -12.00
N GLY A 30 -1.03 6.11 -11.77
CA GLY A 30 -1.16 5.10 -10.72
C GLY A 30 -0.42 3.79 -11.07
N GLU A 31 -0.20 2.96 -10.04
CA GLU A 31 0.46 1.68 -10.19
C GLU A 31 -0.41 0.64 -10.92
N THR A 32 0.16 -0.52 -11.24
CA THR A 32 -0.60 -1.68 -11.73
C THR A 32 -0.27 -2.91 -10.90
N ARG A 33 -1.31 -3.63 -10.50
CA ARG A 33 -1.20 -4.83 -9.65
C ARG A 33 -1.55 -6.09 -10.41
N ASP A 34 -0.88 -7.20 -10.07
CA ASP A 34 -1.27 -8.52 -10.54
C ASP A 34 -2.64 -8.92 -9.96
N GLY A 35 -3.53 -9.44 -10.80
CA GLY A 35 -4.89 -9.76 -10.39
C GLY A 35 -5.01 -10.99 -9.47
N LYS A 36 -3.94 -11.77 -9.28
CA LYS A 36 -3.93 -12.96 -8.43
C LYS A 36 -3.13 -12.74 -7.15
N SER A 37 -1.89 -12.24 -7.25
CA SER A 37 -1.05 -11.99 -6.08
C SER A 37 -1.35 -10.66 -5.41
N GLY A 38 -1.87 -9.67 -6.15
CA GLY A 38 -2.07 -8.31 -5.65
C GLY A 38 -0.79 -7.47 -5.60
N GLU A 39 0.35 -8.05 -6.00
CA GLU A 39 1.65 -7.40 -6.04
C GLU A 39 1.70 -6.33 -7.13
N ILE A 40 2.48 -5.27 -6.90
CA ILE A 40 2.73 -4.23 -7.88
C ILE A 40 3.67 -4.78 -8.96
N ILE A 41 3.18 -4.85 -10.20
CA ILE A 41 3.92 -5.32 -11.39
C ILE A 41 4.39 -4.18 -12.29
N LYS A 42 3.89 -2.97 -12.05
CA LYS A 42 4.33 -1.73 -12.69
C LYS A 42 4.17 -0.60 -11.69
N GLY A 43 5.23 0.17 -11.48
CA GLY A 43 5.25 1.29 -10.53
C GLY A 43 4.35 2.45 -10.95
N GLY A 44 4.08 3.33 -10.00
CA GLY A 44 3.23 4.51 -10.11
C GLY A 44 3.03 5.18 -8.75
N ASN A 45 2.11 6.14 -8.67
CA ASN A 45 1.72 6.71 -7.39
C ASN A 45 0.57 5.91 -6.78
N THR A 46 0.77 5.43 -5.55
CA THR A 46 -0.25 4.75 -4.75
C THR A 46 -0.65 5.63 -3.60
N ASP A 47 -1.96 5.74 -3.33
CA ASP A 47 -2.47 6.41 -2.14
C ASP A 47 -1.88 5.75 -0.89
N ALA A 48 -1.42 6.54 0.07
CA ALA A 48 -0.78 6.01 1.28
C ALA A 48 -1.72 5.09 2.08
N LEU A 49 -3.04 5.32 1.98
CA LEU A 49 -4.08 4.51 2.62
C LEU A 49 -4.34 3.18 1.89
N GLU A 50 -3.97 3.08 0.61
CA GLU A 50 -4.13 1.87 -0.20
C GLU A 50 -2.90 0.95 -0.20
N LEU A 51 -1.81 1.38 0.46
CA LEU A 51 -0.61 0.58 0.65
C LEU A 51 -0.93 -0.75 1.35
N ARG A 52 -0.30 -1.83 0.87
CA ARG A 52 -0.53 -3.19 1.33
C ARG A 52 0.76 -3.82 1.79
N ASN A 53 0.65 -4.80 2.68
CA ASN A 53 1.77 -5.67 3.00
C ASN A 53 2.37 -6.28 1.72
N GLY A 54 3.68 -6.12 1.56
CA GLY A 54 4.45 -6.52 0.39
C GLY A 54 4.69 -5.41 -0.63
N ASP A 55 4.09 -4.23 -0.49
CA ASP A 55 4.34 -3.11 -1.41
C ASP A 55 5.71 -2.47 -1.16
N CYS A 56 6.40 -2.12 -2.25
CA CYS A 56 7.71 -1.49 -2.23
C CYS A 56 7.65 -0.09 -2.86
N PHE A 57 8.36 0.89 -2.28
CA PHE A 57 8.30 2.27 -2.73
C PHE A 57 9.55 3.08 -2.36
N ASN A 58 9.63 4.28 -2.93
CA ASN A 58 10.74 5.23 -2.75
C ASN A 58 10.26 6.58 -2.22
N ASP A 59 11.21 7.48 -1.94
CA ASP A 59 10.95 8.91 -1.72
C ASP A 59 9.84 9.20 -0.70
N LEU A 60 9.88 8.51 0.45
CA LEU A 60 8.91 8.74 1.51
C LEU A 60 8.98 10.21 1.95
N PRO A 61 7.87 10.98 1.83
CA PRO A 61 7.86 12.38 2.23
C PRO A 61 8.10 12.54 3.73
N ASP A 62 8.56 13.73 4.13
CA ASP A 62 8.69 14.06 5.54
C ASP A 62 7.33 13.92 6.24
N LYS A 63 7.29 13.07 7.27
CA LYS A 63 6.08 12.73 8.04
C LYS A 63 5.56 13.87 8.91
N THR A 64 6.27 14.99 8.98
CA THR A 64 5.73 16.24 9.55
C THR A 64 4.60 16.83 8.72
N THR A 65 4.34 16.27 7.53
CA THR A 65 3.24 16.62 6.63
C THR A 65 2.44 15.40 6.22
N ASP A 66 1.18 15.60 5.84
CA ASP A 66 0.31 14.52 5.39
C ASP A 66 0.87 13.82 4.14
N VAL A 67 1.11 12.51 4.27
CA VAL A 67 1.53 11.68 3.14
C VAL A 67 0.30 11.21 2.38
N ALA A 68 -0.03 11.90 1.29
CA ALA A 68 -1.18 11.53 0.45
C ALA A 68 -0.91 10.30 -0.43
N SER A 69 0.29 10.19 -0.99
CA SER A 69 0.67 9.10 -1.88
C SER A 69 2.17 8.89 -1.89
N VAL A 70 2.61 7.69 -2.24
CA VAL A 70 4.03 7.34 -2.40
C VAL A 70 4.30 6.75 -3.79
N PRO A 71 5.51 6.94 -4.36
CA PRO A 71 5.90 6.34 -5.63
C PRO A 71 6.27 4.86 -5.41
N THR A 72 5.31 3.98 -5.67
CA THR A 72 5.48 2.54 -5.58
C THR A 72 6.18 1.97 -6.82
N VAL A 73 6.90 0.87 -6.61
CA VAL A 73 7.62 0.13 -7.65
C VAL A 73 7.45 -1.37 -7.41
N PRO A 74 7.58 -2.23 -8.43
CA PRO A 74 7.72 -3.66 -8.22
C PRO A 74 8.91 -3.92 -7.29
N CYS A 75 8.76 -4.80 -6.30
CA CYS A 75 9.86 -5.08 -5.36
C CYS A 75 11.11 -5.65 -6.03
N THR A 76 11.02 -6.16 -7.26
CA THR A 76 12.18 -6.57 -8.08
C THR A 76 13.01 -5.39 -8.59
N GLU A 77 12.51 -4.17 -8.46
CA GLU A 77 13.24 -2.93 -8.73
C GLU A 77 13.85 -2.36 -7.44
N PRO A 78 14.89 -1.52 -7.53
CA PRO A 78 15.45 -0.84 -6.38
C PRO A 78 14.40 -0.02 -5.60
N HIS A 79 14.31 -0.24 -4.29
CA HIS A 79 13.40 0.48 -3.42
C HIS A 79 13.99 0.75 -2.03
N ASP A 80 13.57 1.85 -1.41
CA ASP A 80 14.01 2.27 -0.07
C ASP A 80 13.17 1.67 1.06
N TYR A 81 11.87 1.46 0.79
CA TYR A 81 10.89 1.00 1.77
C TYR A 81 10.10 -0.20 1.25
N GLN A 82 9.78 -1.12 2.16
CA GLN A 82 8.81 -2.19 1.95
C GLN A 82 7.79 -2.16 3.09
N VAL A 83 6.50 -2.17 2.78
CA VAL A 83 5.47 -2.43 3.80
C VAL A 83 5.57 -3.89 4.20
N PHE A 84 6.00 -4.18 5.42
CA PHE A 84 6.15 -5.56 5.89
C PHE A 84 5.01 -6.02 6.80
N HIS A 85 4.24 -5.07 7.32
CA HIS A 85 3.09 -5.34 8.16
C HIS A 85 2.06 -4.23 8.05
N THR A 86 0.80 -4.57 8.20
CA THR A 86 -0.29 -3.60 8.35
C THR A 86 -1.03 -3.90 9.64
N ALA A 87 -1.20 -2.90 10.49
CA ALA A 87 -1.92 -3.00 11.75
C ALA A 87 -3.09 -2.00 11.77
N THR A 88 -3.95 -2.09 12.78
CA THR A 88 -5.02 -1.12 13.00
C THR A 88 -4.78 -0.46 14.35
N LEU A 89 -4.78 0.87 14.39
CA LEU A 89 -4.74 1.63 15.64
C LEU A 89 -5.95 1.28 16.50
N ASP A 90 -5.78 1.32 17.82
CA ASP A 90 -6.87 1.05 18.75
C ASP A 90 -8.06 1.99 18.45
N ASN A 91 -9.26 1.41 18.42
CA ASN A 91 -10.48 2.07 17.96
C ASN A 91 -11.02 3.06 18.99
N ALA A 92 -10.33 4.19 19.17
CA ALA A 92 -10.92 5.36 19.79
C ALA A 92 -11.93 6.01 18.83
N ASP A 93 -13.11 6.39 19.32
CA ASP A 93 -14.13 7.10 18.51
C ASP A 93 -13.61 8.45 17.98
N LYS A 94 -12.58 9.01 18.62
CA LYS A 94 -11.96 10.31 18.28
C LYS A 94 -10.47 10.14 18.08
N TYR A 95 -9.90 10.98 17.23
CA TYR A 95 -8.45 11.04 17.02
C TYR A 95 -7.76 11.33 18.35
N PRO A 96 -6.78 10.51 18.78
CA PRO A 96 -6.15 10.64 20.09
C PRO A 96 -5.16 11.81 20.18
N GLY A 97 -4.89 12.49 19.05
CA GLY A 97 -3.83 13.49 18.91
C GLY A 97 -2.56 12.88 18.32
N ASP A 98 -1.75 13.72 17.67
CA ASP A 98 -0.60 13.27 16.87
C ASP A 98 0.42 12.49 17.70
N ASP A 99 0.81 13.01 18.87
CA ASP A 99 1.77 12.33 19.76
C ASP A 99 1.30 10.92 20.13
N SER A 100 0.03 10.78 20.51
CA SER A 100 -0.52 9.48 20.94
C SER A 100 -0.74 8.53 19.77
N ALA A 101 -1.13 9.03 18.59
CA ALA A 101 -1.24 8.21 17.38
C ALA A 101 0.13 7.70 16.92
N SER A 102 1.14 8.57 16.93
CA SER A 102 2.53 8.26 16.61
C SER A 102 3.11 7.21 17.55
N GLU A 103 2.97 7.37 18.87
CA GLU A 103 3.46 6.40 19.85
C GLU A 103 2.82 5.02 19.68
N GLN A 104 1.52 4.97 19.37
CA GLN A 104 0.82 3.71 19.12
C GLN A 104 1.28 3.05 17.81
N ALA A 105 1.40 3.82 16.73
CA ALA A 105 1.86 3.33 15.43
C ALA A 105 3.28 2.75 15.54
N TYR A 106 4.20 3.49 16.17
CA TYR A 106 5.57 3.03 16.40
C TYR A 106 5.60 1.74 17.23
N ALA A 107 4.85 1.67 18.34
CA ALA A 107 4.83 0.47 19.18
C ALA A 107 4.30 -0.77 18.45
N LEU A 108 3.27 -0.62 17.61
CA LEU A 108 2.76 -1.68 16.75
C LEU A 108 3.83 -2.17 15.76
N CYS A 109 4.51 -1.23 15.10
CA CYS A 109 5.49 -1.56 14.09
C CYS A 109 6.79 -2.13 14.67
N GLU A 110 7.27 -1.63 15.80
CA GLU A 110 8.46 -2.17 16.50
C GLU A 110 8.23 -3.62 16.96
N SER A 111 7.04 -3.92 17.49
CA SER A 111 6.66 -5.28 17.89
C SER A 111 6.62 -6.23 16.68
N ALA A 112 6.00 -5.78 15.58
CA ALA A 112 5.95 -6.54 14.34
C ALA A 112 7.35 -6.72 13.73
N PHE A 113 8.20 -5.68 13.74
CA PHE A 113 9.54 -5.69 13.20
C PHE A 113 10.42 -6.74 13.88
N THR A 114 10.38 -6.79 15.22
CA THR A 114 11.13 -7.79 16.00
C THR A 114 10.74 -9.22 15.58
N SER A 115 9.46 -9.44 15.34
CA SER A 115 8.94 -10.75 14.91
C SER A 115 9.31 -11.07 13.45
N PHE A 116 9.36 -10.06 12.59
CA PHE A 116 9.56 -10.21 11.14
C PHE A 116 11.04 -10.33 10.75
N VAL A 117 11.88 -9.44 11.28
CA VAL A 117 13.32 -9.36 10.97
C VAL A 117 14.16 -10.29 11.85
N GLY A 118 13.68 -10.60 13.05
CA GLY A 118 14.40 -11.38 14.04
C GLY A 118 15.69 -10.69 14.47
N SER A 119 16.81 -11.43 14.46
CA SER A 119 18.13 -10.89 14.78
C SER A 119 18.93 -10.43 13.56
N THR A 120 18.29 -10.29 12.40
CA THR A 120 18.97 -9.90 11.16
C THR A 120 19.38 -8.43 11.24
N PRO A 121 20.68 -8.10 11.25
CA PRO A 121 21.12 -6.72 11.30
C PRO A 121 20.94 -6.03 9.93
N GLY A 122 20.97 -4.70 9.93
CA GLY A 122 21.02 -3.90 8.70
C GLY A 122 19.65 -3.42 8.20
N TYR A 123 18.61 -3.58 9.00
CA TYR A 123 17.27 -3.07 8.74
C TYR A 123 16.82 -2.14 9.86
N ASP A 124 15.91 -1.23 9.52
CA ASP A 124 15.24 -0.33 10.45
C ASP A 124 13.73 -0.34 10.19
N VAL A 125 12.97 0.16 11.16
CA VAL A 125 11.51 0.24 11.13
C VAL A 125 11.05 1.69 11.07
N ASP A 126 10.00 1.92 10.30
CA ASP A 126 9.32 3.20 10.24
C ASP A 126 7.80 2.98 10.06
N ASP A 127 6.96 3.99 10.23
CA ASP A 127 5.50 3.82 10.20
C ASP A 127 4.72 4.92 9.46
N LEU A 128 3.66 4.54 8.74
CA LEU A 128 2.65 5.47 8.25
C LEU A 128 1.35 5.22 8.98
N TYR A 129 0.73 6.28 9.48
CA TYR A 129 -0.55 6.22 10.18
C TYR A 129 -1.43 7.40 9.75
N PRO A 130 -2.76 7.27 9.88
CA PRO A 130 -3.69 8.33 9.51
C PRO A 130 -3.55 9.52 10.49
N ASN A 131 -3.48 10.71 9.91
CA ASN A 131 -3.64 11.96 10.64
C ASN A 131 -5.12 12.18 11.05
N ALA A 132 -5.43 13.35 11.60
CA ALA A 132 -6.79 13.70 12.00
C ALA A 132 -7.82 13.63 10.86
N ASP A 133 -7.46 14.01 9.63
CA ASP A 133 -8.36 14.01 8.47
C ASP A 133 -8.65 12.58 7.99
N GLY A 134 -7.62 11.74 7.86
CA GLY A 134 -7.78 10.31 7.60
C GLY A 134 -8.63 9.65 8.67
N TRP A 135 -8.40 10.00 9.94
CA TRP A 135 -9.19 9.48 11.05
C TRP A 135 -10.68 9.86 10.93
N ALA A 136 -10.98 11.09 10.51
CA ALA A 136 -12.35 11.56 10.26
C ALA A 136 -13.03 10.81 9.10
N MET A 137 -12.27 10.30 8.14
CA MET A 137 -12.75 9.44 7.05
C MET A 137 -12.91 7.97 7.46
N GLY A 138 -12.51 7.61 8.68
CA GLY A 138 -12.60 6.24 9.21
C GLY A 138 -11.32 5.43 9.08
N GLU A 139 -10.23 6.03 8.61
CA GLU A 139 -8.94 5.34 8.46
C GLU A 139 -8.29 5.09 9.81
N ARG A 140 -7.87 3.85 10.02
CA ARG A 140 -7.19 3.41 11.26
C ARG A 140 -5.96 2.57 10.96
N THR A 141 -5.60 2.40 9.69
CA THR A 141 -4.56 1.48 9.27
C THR A 141 -3.18 2.10 9.48
N VAL A 142 -2.29 1.35 10.13
CA VAL A 142 -0.85 1.63 10.18
C VAL A 142 -0.15 0.76 9.16
N SER A 143 0.67 1.37 8.30
CA SER A 143 1.59 0.67 7.40
C SER A 143 2.99 0.69 8.02
N CYS A 144 3.46 -0.47 8.45
CA CYS A 144 4.80 -0.63 9.01
C CYS A 144 5.81 -0.87 7.89
N LEU A 145 6.81 -0.01 7.85
CA LEU A 145 7.80 0.09 6.79
C LEU A 145 9.13 -0.51 7.25
N LEU A 146 9.72 -1.28 6.37
CA LEU A 146 11.06 -1.82 6.51
C LEU A 146 12.00 -1.04 5.61
N THR A 147 13.11 -0.55 6.14
CA THR A 147 14.18 0.04 5.34
C THR A 147 15.51 -0.68 5.57
N LYS A 148 16.39 -0.64 4.57
CA LYS A 148 17.72 -1.24 4.62
C LYS A 148 18.78 -0.15 4.82
N LEU A 149 19.59 -0.28 5.87
CA LEU A 149 20.58 0.72 6.28
C LEU A 149 21.76 0.90 5.31
N SER A 150 21.95 -0.04 4.39
CA SER A 150 23.07 -0.03 3.42
C SER A 150 22.66 0.48 2.03
N GLY A 151 21.53 1.18 1.94
CA GLY A 151 20.95 1.68 0.70
C GLY A 151 19.81 0.79 0.18
N PRO A 152 19.35 1.04 -1.07
CA PRO A 152 18.15 0.40 -1.59
C PRO A 152 18.20 -1.13 -1.58
N SER A 153 17.04 -1.74 -1.40
CA SER A 153 16.81 -3.17 -1.54
C SER A 153 16.41 -3.54 -2.96
N THR A 154 16.63 -4.79 -3.34
CA THR A 154 16.10 -5.37 -4.59
C THR A 154 15.62 -6.77 -4.26
N GLY A 155 14.36 -7.05 -4.56
CA GLY A 155 13.60 -8.17 -4.05
C GLY A 155 12.89 -7.85 -2.74
N ALA A 156 11.72 -8.45 -2.52
CA ALA A 156 11.00 -8.35 -1.26
C ALA A 156 11.75 -9.12 -0.16
N PHE A 157 11.92 -8.49 1.00
CA PHE A 157 12.33 -9.18 2.21
C PHE A 157 11.12 -9.94 2.76
N THR A 158 11.27 -11.26 2.94
CA THR A 158 10.18 -12.14 3.38
C THR A 158 10.25 -12.48 4.88
N GLY A 159 11.09 -11.78 5.63
CA GLY A 159 11.34 -12.08 7.04
C GLY A 159 12.19 -13.32 7.26
N THR A 160 12.54 -13.56 8.52
CA THR A 160 13.14 -14.83 8.96
C THR A 160 12.03 -15.78 9.38
N THR A 161 11.70 -16.77 8.55
CA THR A 161 10.78 -17.84 8.95
C THR A 161 11.27 -18.47 10.25
N VAL A 162 10.49 -18.37 11.33
CA VAL A 162 10.66 -19.16 12.57
C VAL A 162 9.77 -20.38 12.55
#